data_AF-A0A3B5ATF9-F1
#
_entry.id   AF-A0A3B5ATF9-F1
#
_cell.length_a   1.000
_cell.length_b   1.000
_cell.length_c   1.000
_cell.angle_alpha   90.00
_cell.angle_beta   90.00
_cell.angle_gamma   90.00
#
_symmetry.space_group_name_H-M   'P 1'
#
loop_
_entity.id
_entity.type
_entity.pdbx_description
1 polymer ?
#
loop_
_entity_poly.entity_id
_entity_poly.type
_entity_poly.pdbx_seq_one_letter_code
_entity_poly.pdbx_strand_id
1 'polypeptide(L)' 'MALLHDPLAKRLMRGVIALELVGVFGAYGLFHAMNNSQDFRNTMNKRFPSILEVYYKSNEWAGIPGIRERDHEAWTAKQE' A
#
# COMPACT_ATOMS: atom_id res chain seq x y z
N MET A 1 -28.90 -25.84 -5.76
CA MET A 1 -28.35 -24.60 -5.16
C MET A 1 -28.55 -24.64 -3.63
N ALA A 2 -28.03 -25.67 -2.96
CA ALA A 2 -28.24 -25.93 -1.52
C ALA A 2 -26.99 -25.66 -0.65
N LEU A 3 -25.88 -25.23 -1.26
CA LEU A 3 -24.58 -25.03 -0.59
C LEU A 3 -24.45 -23.66 0.13
N LEU A 4 -25.42 -22.75 -0.03
CA LEU A 4 -25.42 -21.42 0.61
C LEU A 4 -26.15 -21.37 1.96
N HIS A 5 -26.84 -22.45 2.35
CA HIS A 5 -27.64 -22.51 3.59
C HIS A 5 -26.96 -23.25 4.75
N ASP A 6 -25.68 -23.58 4.61
CA ASP A 6 -24.88 -24.16 5.69
C ASP A 6 -24.38 -23.04 6.64
N PRO A 7 -24.71 -23.08 7.95
CA PRO A 7 -24.21 -22.13 8.95
C PRO A 7 -22.68 -21.99 8.97
N LEU A 8 -21.94 -23.05 8.61
CA LEU A 8 -20.48 -23.02 8.53
C LEU A 8 -19.99 -22.19 7.34
N ALA A 9 -20.56 -22.41 6.16
CA ALA A 9 -20.21 -21.66 4.94
C ALA A 9 -20.43 -20.15 5.13
N LYS A 10 -21.53 -19.76 5.79
CA LYS A 10 -21.83 -18.36 6.11
C LYS A 10 -20.82 -17.73 7.08
N ARG A 11 -20.32 -18.49 8.07
CA ARG A 11 -19.28 -18.01 8.99
C ARG A 11 -17.94 -17.84 8.29
N LEU A 12 -17.54 -18.80 7.46
CA LEU A 12 -16.30 -18.73 6.67
C LEU A 12 -16.34 -17.54 5.71
N MET A 13 -17.44 -17.35 4.98
CA MET A 13 -17.61 -16.21 4.07
C MET A 13 -17.46 -14.87 4.79
N ARG A 14 -18.08 -14.71 5.97
CA ARG A 14 -17.90 -13.49 6.79
C ARG A 14 -16.45 -13.28 7.22
N GLY A 15 -15.74 -14.35 7.55
CA GLY A 15 -14.32 -14.32 7.87
C GLY A 15 -13.48 -13.83 6.68
N VAL A 16 -13.74 -14.36 5.48
CA VAL A 16 -13.08 -13.93 4.25
C VAL A 16 -13.35 -12.45 3.97
N ILE A 17 -14.62 -12.02 4.04
CA ILE A 17 -14.98 -10.61 3.84
C ILE A 17 -14.26 -9.71 4.85
N ALA A 18 -14.22 -10.10 6.13
CA ALA A 18 -13.51 -9.33 7.15
C ALA A 18 -12.00 -9.25 6.85
N LEU A 19 -11.39 -10.35 6.42
CA LEU A 19 -9.98 -10.39 6.04
C LEU A 19 -9.69 -9.50 4.82
N GLU A 20 -10.54 -9.55 3.80
CA GLU A 20 -10.42 -8.70 2.62
C GLU A 20 -10.54 -7.22 2.98
N LEU A 21 -11.51 -6.85 3.82
CA LEU A 21 -11.65 -5.47 4.30
C LEU A 21 -10.39 -5.00 5.02
N VAL A 22 -9.85 -5.81 5.95
CA VAL A 22 -8.59 -5.50 6.65
C VAL A 22 -7.44 -5.31 5.66
N GLY A 23 -7.33 -6.17 4.65
CA GLY A 23 -6.32 -6.06 3.59
C GLY A 23 -6.45 -4.75 2.79
N VAL A 24 -7.65 -4.41 2.33
CA VAL A 24 -7.92 -3.19 1.56
C VAL A 24 -7.66 -1.94 2.40
N PHE A 25 -8.15 -1.89 3.63
CA PHE A 25 -7.90 -0.75 4.53
C PHE A 25 -6.42 -0.61 4.89
N GLY A 26 -5.71 -1.72 5.10
CA GLY A 26 -4.27 -1.72 5.34
C GLY A 26 -3.48 -1.18 4.15
N ALA A 27 -3.78 -1.64 2.93
CA ALA A 27 -3.15 -1.15 1.70
C ALA A 27 -3.45 0.33 1.46
N TYR A 28 -4.70 0.76 1.64
CA TYR A 28 -5.08 2.17 1.52
C TYR A 28 -4.37 3.04 2.56
N GLY A 29 -4.35 2.62 3.82
CA GLY A 29 -3.65 3.35 4.90
C GLY A 29 -2.16 3.49 4.62
N LEU A 30 -1.51 2.43 4.13
CA LEU A 30 -0.11 2.45 3.73
C LEU A 30 0.14 3.42 2.57
N PHE A 31 -0.70 3.36 1.52
CA PHE A 31 -0.61 4.26 0.38
C PHE A 31 -0.82 5.72 0.82
N HIS A 32 -1.82 5.98 1.66
CA HIS A 32 -2.11 7.31 2.18
C HIS A 32 -0.95 7.88 3.01
N ALA A 33 -0.33 7.06 3.87
CA ALA A 33 0.86 7.47 4.63
C ALA A 33 2.04 7.80 3.73
N MET A 34 2.30 6.99 2.69
CA MET A 34 3.33 7.28 1.70
C MET A 34 3.02 8.54 0.89
N ASN A 35 1.75 8.79 0.54
CA ASN A 35 1.36 9.98 -0.23
C ASN A 35 1.61 11.27 0.55
N ASN A 36 1.35 11.27 1.86
CA ASN A 36 1.42 12.47 2.68
C ASN A 36 2.79 12.77 3.28
N SER A 37 3.73 11.82 3.30
CA SER A 37 5.02 12.00 3.99
C SER A 37 6.21 11.43 3.22
N GLN A 38 7.10 12.32 2.80
CA GLN A 38 8.39 11.96 2.21
C GLN A 38 9.29 11.22 3.21
N ASP A 39 9.26 11.57 4.49
CA ASP A 39 10.04 10.87 5.52
C ASP A 39 9.52 9.44 5.77
N PHE A 40 8.20 9.24 5.66
CA PHE A 40 7.64 7.89 5.69
C PHE A 40 8.08 7.08 4.46
N ARG A 41 8.09 7.68 3.27
CA ARG A 41 8.66 7.05 2.07
C ARG A 41 10.15 6.72 2.24
N ASN A 42 10.95 7.56 2.88
CA ASN A 42 12.34 7.24 3.20
C ASN A 42 12.48 6.06 4.16
N THR A 43 11.57 5.96 5.14
CA THR A 43 11.51 4.79 6.03
C THR A 43 11.21 3.52 5.25
N MET A 44 10.26 3.58 4.31
CA MET A 44 9.93 2.48 3.41
C MET A 44 11.09 2.14 2.47
N ASN A 45 11.83 3.13 1.98
CA ASN A 45 13.04 2.92 1.16
C ASN A 45 14.07 2.06 1.91
N LYS A 46 14.28 2.34 3.19
CA LYS A 46 15.25 1.63 4.03
C LYS A 46 14.78 0.23 4.47
N ARG A 47 13.48 0.05 4.74
CA ARG A 47 12.94 -1.19 5.33
C ARG A 47 12.30 -2.13 4.31
N PHE A 48 11.55 -1.57 3.37
CA PHE A 48 10.71 -2.30 2.41
C PHE A 48 10.76 -1.65 1.01
N PRO A 49 11.95 -1.63 0.37
CA PRO A 49 12.15 -0.90 -0.89
C PRO A 49 11.23 -1.40 -2.01
N SER A 50 10.86 -2.69 -2.02
CA SER A 50 9.93 -3.25 -3.00
C SER A 50 8.52 -2.67 -2.89
N ILE A 51 8.05 -2.38 -1.67
CA ILE A 51 6.73 -1.77 -1.45
C ILE A 51 6.73 -0.31 -1.91
N LEU A 52 7.80 0.42 -1.59
CA LEU A 52 7.96 1.79 -2.06
C LEU A 52 7.99 1.85 -3.60
N GLU A 53 8.65 0.89 -4.24
CA GLU A 53 8.71 0.82 -5.70
C GLU A 53 7.33 0.58 -6.33
N VAL A 54 6.48 -0.24 -5.71
CA VAL A 54 5.08 -0.40 -6.14
C VAL A 54 4.32 0.92 -6.02
N TYR A 55 4.54 1.68 -4.96
CA TYR A 55 3.94 3.01 -4.78
C TYR A 55 4.36 3.98 -5.90
N TYR A 56 5.65 4.04 -6.25
CA TYR A 56 6.11 4.90 -7.35
C TYR A 56 5.46 4.50 -8.68
N LYS A 57 5.54 3.21 -9.05
CA LYS A 57 4.95 2.73 -10.30
C LYS A 57 3.45 2.97 -10.38
N SER A 58 2.73 2.80 -9.27
CA SER A 58 1.29 3.05 -9.23
C SER A 58 0.96 4.52 -9.50
N ASN A 59 1.74 5.46 -8.94
CA ASN A 59 1.55 6.89 -9.21
C ASN A 59 1.95 7.27 -10.65
N GLU A 60 3.02 6.68 -11.18
CA GLU A 60 3.44 6.88 -12.57
C GLU A 60 2.38 6.39 -13.55
N TRP A 61 1.81 5.21 -13.32
CA TRP A 61 0.70 4.67 -14.11
C TRP A 61 -0.57 5.53 -13.99
N ALA A 62 -0.77 6.18 -12.84
CA ALA A 62 -1.85 7.16 -12.63
C ALA A 62 -1.55 8.55 -13.23
N GLY A 63 -0.41 8.73 -13.90
CA GLY A 63 -0.04 10.00 -14.54
C GLY A 63 0.54 11.04 -13.58
N ILE A 64 1.03 10.63 -12.41
CA ILE A 64 1.68 11.49 -11.41
C ILE A 64 3.18 11.14 -11.33
N PRO A 65 4.00 11.56 -12.34
CA PRO A 65 5.43 11.29 -12.33
C PRO A 65 6.20 12.21 -11.37
N GLY A 66 7.50 11.95 -11.19
CA GLY A 66 8.42 12.86 -10.51
C GLY A 66 8.53 12.66 -8.99
N ILE A 67 7.70 11.79 -8.39
CA ILE A 67 7.76 11.55 -6.94
C ILE A 67 9.07 10.84 -6.57
N ARG A 68 9.48 9.84 -7.36
CA ARG A 68 10.71 9.07 -7.14
C ARG A 68 11.93 9.98 -7.21
N GLU A 69 12.00 10.82 -8.24
CA GLU A 69 13.13 11.70 -8.51
C GLU A 69 13.30 12.72 -7.39
N ARG A 70 12.21 13.40 -6.98
CA ARG A 70 12.23 14.37 -5.86
C ARG A 70 12.64 13.72 -4.54
N ASP A 71 12.22 12.49 -4.31
CA ASP A 71 12.60 11.75 -3.11
C ASP A 71 14.10 11.42 -3.11
N HIS A 72 14.64 10.94 -4.23
CA HIS A 72 16.07 10.68 -4.36
C HIS A 72 16.91 11.95 -4.21
N GLU A 73 16.52 13.05 -4.86
CA GLU A 73 17.18 14.35 -4.72
C GLU A 73 17.22 14.80 -3.25
N ALA A 74 16.08 14.75 -2.56
CA ALA A 74 15.97 15.15 -1.16
C ALA A 74 16.78 14.26 -0.21
N TRP A 75 16.90 12.97 -0.50
CA TRP A 75 17.64 12.04 0.36
C TRP A 75 19.15 12.05 0.09
N THR A 76 19.57 12.30 -1.15
CA THR A 76 21.00 12.50 -1.48
C THR A 76 21.49 13.82 -0.90
N ALA A 77 20.74 14.91 -1.04
CA ALA A 77 21.10 16.22 -0.47
C ALA A 77 21.16 16.25 1.07
N LYS A 78 20.53 15.29 1.76
CA LYS A 78 20.65 15.12 3.22
C LYS A 78 21.93 14.37 3.65
N GLN A 79 22.61 13.70 2.72
CA GLN A 79 23.82 12.90 3.00
C GLN A 79 25.12 13.64 2.69
N GLU A 80 25.05 14.74 1.94
CA GLU A 80 26.15 15.70 1.73
C GLU A 80 26.17 16.76 2.83
#